data_AF-A0A7R9PK47-F1
#
_entry.id   AF-A0A7R9PK47-F1
#
_cell.length_a   1.000
_cell.length_b   1.000
_cell.length_c   1.000
_cell.angle_alpha   90.00
_cell.angle_beta   90.00
_cell.angle_gamma   90.00
#
_symmetry.space_group_name_H-M   'P 1'
#
loop_
_entity.id
_entity.type
_entity.pdbx_description
1 polymer ?
#
loop_
_entity_poly.entity_id
_entity_poly.type
_entity_poly.pdbx_seq_one_letter_code
_entity_poly.pdbx_strand_id
1 'polypeptide(L)'
;MSRFASEYGFQSLPSFSTLQSVMDTKRDLGTTSNWSIHRQHHLGGYMEMKMQISRHMHYPEDDSTSSGFQRLCYLSQVNQAMATKVETEHYRRSRGVLDSLGQGMTMGALYWQLNDVWQAPSWSSLEFGGRWKLLHYFAARFFAPLSVSAYLTPDDRVEVHIVSDRLETFEVTLVVHVYNWGELGIPKDEVMLNVSIDALSSQQVLSLNLDELLTKCSNEVDARYHCFLHFFLLHGSQDAGPDNFIFLAPLKDSALRHASVRVVERHGPFRRKGGVGSYYSLEVATDAIAPFVWLEASTPRGHFSDNGFLMVSTPTTVEFIMDEDADSLEVVFNVTSLHQAPDL
;
A
#
# COMPACT_ATOMS: atom_id res chain seq x y z
N MET A 1 -10.01 21.45 -6.71
CA MET A 1 -10.19 20.67 -5.45
C MET A 1 -11.64 20.69 -4.97
N SER A 2 -12.11 19.66 -4.25
CA SER A 2 -13.48 19.60 -3.69
C SER A 2 -13.52 20.08 -2.23
N ARG A 3 -14.70 20.50 -1.73
CA ARG A 3 -14.92 20.76 -0.29
C ARG A 3 -15.05 19.46 0.53
N PHE A 4 -15.60 18.43 -0.09
CA PHE A 4 -15.80 17.12 0.50
C PHE A 4 -15.88 16.09 -0.63
N ALA A 5 -15.01 15.08 -0.62
CA ALA A 5 -15.06 13.98 -1.56
C ALA A 5 -15.90 12.86 -0.96
N SER A 6 -17.20 12.83 -1.28
CA SER A 6 -18.14 11.86 -0.71
C SER A 6 -18.04 10.47 -1.34
N GLU A 7 -17.52 10.38 -2.56
CA GLU A 7 -17.25 9.14 -3.28
C GLU A 7 -16.08 9.35 -4.23
N TYR A 8 -15.17 8.37 -4.26
CA TYR A 8 -14.09 8.22 -5.23
C TYR A 8 -13.48 6.82 -5.08
N GLY A 9 -12.97 6.21 -6.14
CA GLY A 9 -12.36 4.90 -5.99
C GLY A 9 -11.92 4.25 -7.29
N PHE A 10 -11.15 3.17 -7.12
CA PHE A 10 -10.61 2.35 -8.21
C PHE A 10 -11.03 0.89 -8.02
N GLN A 11 -11.32 0.20 -9.12
CA GLN A 11 -11.73 -1.21 -9.09
C GLN A 11 -10.52 -2.14 -8.93
N SER A 12 -10.68 -3.23 -8.16
CA SER A 12 -9.76 -4.37 -8.10
C SER A 12 -10.51 -5.69 -8.14
N LEU A 13 -9.78 -6.77 -8.43
CA LEU A 13 -10.23 -8.13 -8.14
C LEU A 13 -10.10 -8.43 -6.64
N PRO A 14 -11.01 -9.22 -6.04
CA PRO A 14 -10.75 -9.82 -4.74
C PRO A 14 -9.63 -10.88 -4.85
N SER A 15 -9.15 -11.37 -3.71
CA SER A 15 -8.12 -12.40 -3.64
C SER A 15 -8.52 -13.64 -4.44
N PHE A 16 -7.52 -14.33 -4.99
CA PHE A 16 -7.77 -15.57 -5.74
C PHE A 16 -8.52 -16.60 -4.90
N SER A 17 -8.18 -16.70 -3.61
CA SER A 17 -8.84 -17.59 -2.66
C SER A 17 -10.35 -17.26 -2.49
N THR A 18 -10.73 -15.98 -2.50
CA THR A 18 -12.15 -15.59 -2.51
C THR A 18 -12.85 -15.99 -3.81
N LEU A 19 -12.24 -15.76 -4.97
CA LEU A 19 -12.82 -16.14 -6.26
C LEU A 19 -12.94 -17.66 -6.42
N GLN A 20 -11.92 -18.41 -5.99
CA GLN A 20 -11.85 -19.86 -6.10
C GLN A 20 -13.03 -20.56 -5.40
N SER A 21 -13.62 -19.95 -4.36
CA SER A 21 -14.81 -20.49 -3.69
C SER A 21 -16.06 -20.61 -4.59
N VAL A 22 -16.08 -19.91 -5.71
CA VAL A 22 -17.23 -19.82 -6.64
C VAL A 22 -16.82 -19.94 -8.12
N MET A 23 -15.61 -20.45 -8.39
CA MET A 23 -14.98 -20.55 -9.72
C MET A 23 -14.56 -22.00 -10.02
N ASP A 24 -14.72 -22.45 -11.25
CA ASP A 24 -14.06 -23.64 -11.79
C ASP A 24 -12.73 -23.24 -12.47
N THR A 25 -11.62 -23.40 -11.76
CA THR A 25 -10.28 -22.97 -12.21
C THR A 25 -9.79 -23.67 -13.48
N LYS A 26 -10.47 -24.72 -13.96
CA LYS A 26 -10.13 -25.35 -15.25
C LYS A 26 -10.73 -24.62 -16.46
N ARG A 27 -11.75 -23.79 -16.26
CA ARG A 27 -12.55 -23.19 -17.35
C ARG A 27 -12.78 -21.69 -17.20
N ASP A 28 -12.72 -21.17 -15.98
CA ASP A 28 -13.18 -19.81 -15.67
C ASP A 28 -12.06 -18.77 -15.56
N LEU A 29 -10.79 -19.19 -15.65
CA LEU A 29 -9.62 -18.29 -15.56
C LEU A 29 -9.54 -17.32 -16.74
N GLY A 30 -8.95 -16.16 -16.49
CA GLY A 30 -8.76 -15.10 -17.49
C GLY A 30 -9.86 -14.05 -17.47
N THR A 31 -9.50 -12.81 -17.78
CA THR A 31 -10.42 -11.66 -17.77
C THR A 31 -11.45 -11.73 -18.90
N THR A 32 -11.17 -12.50 -19.94
CA THR A 32 -12.03 -12.71 -21.12
C THR A 32 -12.92 -13.94 -21.01
N SER A 33 -12.84 -14.71 -19.92
CA SER A 33 -13.70 -15.88 -19.72
C SER A 33 -15.16 -15.45 -19.54
N ASN A 34 -16.10 -16.31 -19.95
CA ASN A 34 -17.53 -16.04 -19.77
C ASN A 34 -17.89 -15.81 -18.30
N TRP A 35 -17.23 -16.52 -17.38
CA TRP A 35 -17.43 -16.38 -15.94
C TRP A 35 -16.94 -15.02 -15.43
N SER A 36 -15.72 -14.61 -15.82
CA SER A 36 -15.14 -13.33 -15.41
C SER A 36 -15.92 -12.14 -15.95
N ILE A 37 -16.35 -12.22 -17.22
CA ILE A 37 -17.20 -11.20 -17.85
C ILE A 37 -18.56 -11.12 -17.15
N HIS A 38 -19.18 -12.27 -16.84
CA HIS A 38 -20.46 -12.30 -16.16
C HIS A 38 -20.41 -11.63 -14.77
N ARG A 39 -19.30 -11.77 -14.04
CA ARG A 39 -19.13 -11.14 -12.71
C ARG A 39 -18.71 -9.68 -12.76
N GLN A 40 -18.19 -9.21 -13.89
CA GLN A 40 -17.81 -7.82 -14.07
C GLN A 40 -19.04 -6.98 -14.45
N HIS A 41 -19.52 -6.17 -13.51
CA HIS A 41 -20.71 -5.33 -13.72
C HIS A 41 -20.37 -3.86 -14.04
N HIS A 42 -19.09 -3.51 -14.12
CA HIS A 42 -18.62 -2.22 -14.60
C HIS A 42 -18.25 -2.28 -16.08
N LEU A 43 -18.81 -1.39 -16.88
CA LEU A 43 -18.54 -1.31 -18.31
C LEU A 43 -17.06 -1.00 -18.53
N GLY A 44 -16.35 -1.90 -19.22
CA GLY A 44 -14.92 -1.73 -19.49
C GLY A 44 -14.00 -1.99 -18.29
N GLY A 45 -14.51 -2.51 -17.16
CA GLY A 45 -13.73 -2.60 -15.92
C GLY A 45 -12.39 -3.33 -16.03
N TYR A 46 -12.32 -4.47 -16.76
CA TYR A 46 -11.03 -5.15 -16.98
C TYR A 46 -10.08 -4.35 -17.87
N MET A 47 -10.59 -3.63 -18.87
CA MET A 47 -9.79 -2.78 -19.74
C MET A 47 -9.19 -1.61 -18.94
N GLU A 48 -10.01 -0.93 -18.14
CA GLU A 48 -9.58 0.17 -17.26
C GLU A 48 -8.55 -0.30 -16.24
N MET A 49 -8.80 -1.45 -15.60
CA MET A 49 -7.87 -2.07 -14.64
C MET A 49 -6.53 -2.39 -15.30
N LYS A 50 -6.54 -3.02 -16.49
CA LYS A 50 -5.32 -3.30 -17.27
C LYS A 50 -4.57 -2.01 -17.62
N MET A 51 -5.28 -0.98 -18.07
CA MET A 51 -4.67 0.31 -18.40
C MET A 51 -4.01 0.96 -17.18
N GLN A 52 -4.65 0.95 -16.01
CA GLN A 52 -4.09 1.53 -14.78
C GLN A 52 -2.86 0.74 -14.30
N ILE A 53 -2.94 -0.60 -14.21
CA ILE A 53 -1.79 -1.44 -13.85
C ILE A 53 -0.61 -1.16 -14.79
N SER A 54 -0.85 -1.12 -16.10
CA SER A 54 0.19 -0.94 -17.12
C SER A 54 0.85 0.43 -17.12
N ARG A 55 0.29 1.44 -16.41
CA ARG A 55 0.95 2.74 -16.23
C ARG A 55 2.20 2.62 -15.36
N HIS A 56 2.18 1.74 -14.35
CA HIS A 56 3.21 1.70 -13.31
C HIS A 56 3.87 0.33 -13.10
N MET A 57 3.25 -0.76 -13.55
CA MET A 57 3.69 -2.14 -13.34
C MET A 57 3.52 -2.98 -14.61
N HIS A 58 4.19 -4.12 -14.69
CA HIS A 58 3.99 -5.08 -15.77
C HIS A 58 2.69 -5.87 -15.54
N TYR A 59 1.74 -5.73 -16.49
CA TYR A 59 0.55 -6.59 -16.53
C TYR A 59 0.97 -8.04 -16.86
N PRO A 60 0.31 -9.08 -16.31
CA PRO A 60 0.65 -10.48 -16.60
C PRO A 60 0.58 -10.78 -18.10
N GLU A 61 1.55 -11.53 -18.62
CA GLU A 61 1.57 -11.90 -20.05
C GLU A 61 0.36 -12.76 -20.44
N ASP A 62 -0.02 -13.69 -19.55
CA ASP A 62 -1.16 -14.59 -19.74
C ASP A 62 -1.98 -14.73 -18.45
N ASP A 63 -3.10 -14.00 -18.36
CA ASP A 63 -4.03 -14.07 -17.24
C ASP A 63 -4.98 -15.28 -17.26
N SER A 64 -4.91 -16.14 -18.28
CA SER A 64 -5.71 -17.37 -18.38
C SER A 64 -5.09 -18.56 -17.63
N THR A 65 -3.84 -18.43 -17.18
CA THR A 65 -3.18 -19.40 -16.30
C THR A 65 -3.48 -19.14 -14.83
N SER A 66 -3.36 -20.15 -13.97
CA SER A 66 -3.60 -19.97 -12.52
C SER A 66 -2.63 -18.96 -11.90
N SER A 67 -1.35 -19.02 -12.28
CA SER A 67 -0.34 -18.07 -11.78
C SER A 67 -0.56 -16.67 -12.33
N GLY A 68 -0.88 -16.53 -13.62
CA GLY A 68 -1.18 -15.23 -14.23
C GLY A 68 -2.44 -14.58 -13.66
N PHE A 69 -3.49 -15.35 -13.38
CA PHE A 69 -4.71 -14.82 -12.78
C PHE A 69 -4.54 -14.45 -11.30
N GLN A 70 -3.82 -15.26 -10.52
CA GLN A 70 -3.41 -14.91 -9.14
C GLN A 70 -2.58 -13.62 -9.15
N ARG A 71 -1.63 -13.53 -10.08
CA ARG A 71 -0.81 -12.34 -10.27
C ARG A 71 -1.65 -11.11 -10.62
N LEU A 72 -2.66 -11.26 -11.47
CA LEU A 72 -3.60 -10.19 -11.79
C LEU A 72 -4.40 -9.74 -10.57
N CYS A 73 -4.88 -10.68 -9.74
CA CYS A 73 -5.59 -10.35 -8.50
C CYS A 73 -4.72 -9.45 -7.61
N TYR A 74 -3.48 -9.88 -7.34
CA TYR A 74 -2.49 -9.11 -6.58
C TYR A 74 -2.21 -7.73 -7.20
N LEU A 75 -1.84 -7.66 -8.48
CA LEU A 75 -1.51 -6.39 -9.15
C LEU A 75 -2.68 -5.40 -9.19
N SER A 76 -3.91 -5.90 -9.36
CA SER A 76 -5.10 -5.05 -9.35
C SER A 76 -5.33 -4.42 -7.97
N GLN A 77 -5.07 -5.17 -6.88
CA GLN A 77 -5.18 -4.66 -5.52
C GLN A 77 -4.04 -3.69 -5.18
N VAL A 78 -2.82 -3.94 -5.64
CA VAL A 78 -1.69 -2.98 -5.52
C VAL A 78 -2.04 -1.66 -6.20
N ASN A 79 -2.53 -1.73 -7.44
CA ASN A 79 -2.94 -0.54 -8.19
C ASN A 79 -4.07 0.21 -7.47
N GLN A 80 -5.12 -0.49 -7.01
CA GLN A 80 -6.22 0.12 -6.25
C GLN A 80 -5.72 0.81 -4.97
N ALA A 81 -4.87 0.13 -4.19
CA ALA A 81 -4.34 0.66 -2.94
C ALA A 81 -3.51 1.93 -3.17
N MET A 82 -2.61 1.92 -4.15
CA MET A 82 -1.78 3.07 -4.49
C MET A 82 -2.58 4.25 -5.05
N ALA A 83 -3.51 3.99 -5.98
CA ALA A 83 -4.32 5.05 -6.58
C ALA A 83 -5.20 5.73 -5.52
N THR A 84 -5.85 4.93 -4.66
CA THR A 84 -6.69 5.46 -3.58
C THR A 84 -5.87 6.16 -2.51
N LYS A 85 -4.65 5.69 -2.19
CA LYS A 85 -3.72 6.38 -1.30
C LYS A 85 -3.37 7.76 -1.85
N VAL A 86 -2.92 7.85 -3.09
CA VAL A 86 -2.52 9.13 -3.72
C VAL A 86 -3.68 10.13 -3.72
N GLU A 87 -4.88 9.67 -4.07
CA GLU A 87 -6.08 10.50 -4.09
C GLU A 87 -6.54 10.92 -2.68
N THR A 88 -6.52 10.00 -1.70
CA THR A 88 -6.93 10.31 -0.32
C THR A 88 -5.93 11.25 0.35
N GLU A 89 -4.63 11.02 0.18
CA GLU A 89 -3.59 11.91 0.67
C GLU A 89 -3.74 13.30 0.06
N HIS A 90 -4.18 13.41 -1.20
CA HIS A 90 -4.49 14.69 -1.84
C HIS A 90 -5.60 15.42 -1.11
N TYR A 91 -6.72 14.76 -0.87
CA TYR A 91 -7.82 15.34 -0.11
C TYR A 91 -7.41 15.76 1.29
N ARG A 92 -6.62 14.94 2.01
CA ARG A 92 -6.15 15.25 3.35
C ARG A 92 -5.20 16.45 3.36
N ARG A 93 -4.23 16.52 2.45
CA ARG A 93 -3.29 17.66 2.39
C ARG A 93 -3.93 18.96 1.95
N SER A 94 -5.01 18.90 1.16
CA SER A 94 -5.81 20.06 0.74
C SER A 94 -6.73 20.63 1.83
N ARG A 95 -6.70 20.09 3.05
CA ARG A 95 -7.36 20.69 4.22
C ARG A 95 -6.75 22.05 4.53
N GLY A 96 -7.57 23.06 4.76
CA GLY A 96 -7.10 24.39 5.20
C GLY A 96 -6.39 25.23 4.14
N VAL A 97 -6.27 24.75 2.90
CA VAL A 97 -5.60 25.43 1.79
C VAL A 97 -6.56 25.67 0.64
N LEU A 98 -6.40 26.81 -0.04
CA LEU A 98 -7.05 27.12 -1.31
C LEU A 98 -6.00 27.14 -2.43
N ASP A 99 -6.31 26.54 -3.57
CA ASP A 99 -5.52 26.68 -4.78
C ASP A 99 -5.72 28.06 -5.43
N SER A 100 -4.97 28.32 -6.52
CA SER A 100 -5.01 29.58 -7.26
C SER A 100 -6.38 29.90 -7.88
N LEU A 101 -7.26 28.91 -7.98
CA LEU A 101 -8.64 29.05 -8.47
C LEU A 101 -9.66 29.16 -7.32
N GLY A 102 -9.20 29.26 -6.07
CA GLY A 102 -10.06 29.37 -4.89
C GLY A 102 -10.76 28.07 -4.50
N GLN A 103 -10.27 26.92 -4.99
CA GLN A 103 -10.79 25.59 -4.67
C GLN A 103 -9.94 24.96 -3.57
N GLY A 104 -10.53 24.15 -2.68
CA GLY A 104 -9.79 23.51 -1.58
C GLY A 104 -10.59 23.52 -0.30
N MET A 105 -9.94 23.66 0.85
CA MET A 105 -10.54 23.47 2.17
C MET A 105 -11.29 22.14 2.24
N THR A 106 -10.64 21.07 1.79
CA THR A 106 -11.24 19.74 1.80
C THR A 106 -11.41 19.29 3.25
N MET A 107 -12.63 18.93 3.63
CA MET A 107 -13.00 18.55 5.01
C MET A 107 -13.55 17.12 5.11
N GLY A 108 -13.40 16.32 4.06
CA GLY A 108 -13.72 14.91 4.11
C GLY A 108 -13.38 14.16 2.84
N ALA A 109 -13.12 12.87 3.03
CA ALA A 109 -12.73 11.91 2.01
C ALA A 109 -13.32 10.55 2.38
N LEU A 110 -14.36 10.15 1.66
CA LEU A 110 -15.03 8.85 1.77
C LEU A 110 -14.81 8.08 0.47
N TYR A 111 -13.91 7.10 0.48
CA TYR A 111 -13.69 6.28 -0.70
C TYR A 111 -14.87 5.34 -0.94
N TRP A 112 -15.24 5.19 -2.20
CA TRP A 112 -16.16 4.17 -2.69
C TRP A 112 -15.35 2.91 -3.00
N GLN A 113 -15.60 1.75 -2.40
CA GLN A 113 -16.60 1.43 -1.36
C GLN A 113 -15.96 0.61 -0.23
N LEU A 114 -16.67 0.43 0.89
CA LEU A 114 -16.13 -0.33 2.02
C LEU A 114 -16.11 -1.85 1.71
N ASN A 115 -17.27 -2.45 1.44
CA ASN A 115 -17.44 -3.90 1.41
C ASN A 115 -18.08 -4.42 0.13
N ASP A 116 -17.93 -5.72 -0.12
CA ASP A 116 -18.63 -6.44 -1.18
C ASP A 116 -19.91 -7.13 -0.69
N VAL A 117 -20.86 -7.27 -1.61
CA VAL A 117 -22.09 -8.05 -1.40
C VAL A 117 -21.99 -9.51 -1.90
N TRP A 118 -20.99 -9.81 -2.73
CA TRP A 118 -20.67 -11.13 -3.29
C TRP A 118 -19.27 -11.10 -3.96
N GLN A 119 -18.72 -12.25 -4.38
CA GLN A 119 -17.38 -12.36 -4.97
C GLN A 119 -17.35 -11.84 -6.42
N ALA A 120 -16.97 -10.58 -6.62
CA ALA A 120 -16.87 -9.96 -7.94
C ALA A 120 -15.80 -8.85 -7.93
N PRO A 121 -15.28 -8.41 -9.10
CA PRO A 121 -14.48 -7.19 -9.17
C PRO A 121 -15.31 -5.99 -8.70
N SER A 122 -14.73 -5.17 -7.82
CA SER A 122 -15.43 -4.03 -7.23
C SER A 122 -14.44 -2.99 -6.70
N TRP A 123 -14.97 -1.89 -6.18
CA TRP A 123 -14.19 -0.84 -5.53
C TRP A 123 -13.99 -1.10 -4.02
N SER A 124 -14.41 -2.26 -3.51
CA SER A 124 -14.34 -2.56 -2.09
C SER A 124 -12.89 -2.60 -1.59
N SER A 125 -12.69 -2.26 -0.31
CA SER A 125 -11.48 -2.60 0.44
C SER A 125 -11.64 -3.91 1.24
N LEU A 126 -12.88 -4.30 1.53
CA LEU A 126 -13.24 -5.57 2.17
C LEU A 126 -13.94 -6.49 1.17
N GLU A 127 -13.35 -7.65 0.96
CA GLU A 127 -13.91 -8.70 0.10
C GLU A 127 -15.18 -9.28 0.72
N PHE A 128 -15.97 -10.00 -0.09
CA PHE A 128 -17.10 -10.74 0.43
C PHE A 128 -16.61 -11.78 1.45
N GLY A 129 -17.16 -11.72 2.66
CA GLY A 129 -16.70 -12.51 3.79
C GLY A 129 -15.70 -11.81 4.72
N GLY A 130 -15.39 -10.54 4.48
CA GLY A 130 -14.66 -9.68 5.42
C GLY A 130 -13.14 -9.70 5.32
N ARG A 131 -12.56 -10.48 4.39
CA ARG A 131 -11.12 -10.47 4.14
C ARG A 131 -10.67 -9.09 3.65
N TRP A 132 -9.59 -8.58 4.22
CA TRP A 132 -9.03 -7.30 3.83
C TRP A 132 -8.28 -7.42 2.49
N LYS A 133 -8.59 -6.55 1.54
CA LYS A 133 -7.73 -6.26 0.39
C LYS A 133 -6.56 -5.38 0.83
N LEU A 134 -5.52 -5.26 -0.01
CA LEU A 134 -4.43 -4.29 0.17
C LEU A 134 -4.93 -2.87 0.49
N LEU A 135 -6.01 -2.44 -0.15
CA LEU A 135 -6.60 -1.12 0.08
C LEU A 135 -6.98 -0.89 1.56
N HIS A 136 -7.44 -1.91 2.29
CA HIS A 136 -7.86 -1.72 3.68
C HIS A 136 -6.67 -1.47 4.61
N TYR A 137 -5.55 -2.15 4.38
CA TYR A 137 -4.28 -1.88 5.07
C TYR A 137 -3.77 -0.47 4.76
N PHE A 138 -3.84 -0.07 3.49
CA PHE A 138 -3.47 1.30 3.09
C PHE A 138 -4.39 2.33 3.72
N ALA A 139 -5.69 2.04 3.86
CA ALA A 139 -6.64 2.93 4.50
C ALA A 139 -6.34 3.17 5.98
N ALA A 140 -5.93 2.13 6.71
CA ALA A 140 -5.46 2.30 8.08
C ALA A 140 -4.26 3.26 8.17
N ARG A 141 -3.36 3.21 7.18
CA ARG A 141 -2.17 4.08 7.12
C ARG A 141 -2.53 5.52 6.70
N PHE A 142 -3.21 5.70 5.57
CA PHE A 142 -3.51 7.05 5.06
C PHE A 142 -4.65 7.76 5.80
N PHE A 143 -5.34 7.11 6.73
CA PHE A 143 -6.25 7.76 7.70
C PHE A 143 -5.70 7.81 9.12
N ALA A 144 -4.41 7.51 9.33
CA ALA A 144 -3.80 7.67 10.64
C ALA A 144 -3.96 9.11 11.16
N PRO A 145 -4.18 9.31 12.48
CA PRO A 145 -4.38 10.63 13.07
C PRO A 145 -3.22 11.60 12.87
N LEU A 146 -2.03 11.09 12.58
CA LEU A 146 -0.87 11.84 12.18
C LEU A 146 -0.17 11.11 11.04
N SER A 147 0.06 11.78 9.92
CA SER A 147 0.63 11.15 8.73
C SER A 147 1.40 12.15 7.86
N VAL A 148 2.45 11.66 7.19
CA VAL A 148 3.13 12.40 6.11
C VAL A 148 2.39 12.18 4.81
N SER A 149 2.27 13.22 3.98
CA SER A 149 1.85 13.13 2.59
C SER A 149 2.85 13.89 1.73
N ALA A 150 3.60 13.18 0.90
CA ALA A 150 4.55 13.77 -0.03
C ALA A 150 4.11 13.60 -1.48
N TYR A 151 4.48 14.53 -2.36
CA TYR A 151 4.25 14.41 -3.79
C TYR A 151 5.32 15.17 -4.59
N LEU A 152 5.47 14.78 -5.86
CA LEU A 152 6.34 15.47 -6.82
C LEU A 152 5.55 16.54 -7.56
N THR A 153 6.05 17.77 -7.55
CA THR A 153 5.47 18.89 -8.31
C THR A 153 5.93 18.87 -9.78
N PRO A 154 5.24 19.56 -10.70
CA PRO A 154 5.64 19.64 -12.11
C PRO A 154 7.00 20.30 -12.35
N ASP A 155 7.50 21.09 -11.41
CA ASP A 155 8.83 21.73 -11.43
C ASP A 155 9.89 20.93 -10.66
N ASP A 156 9.65 19.62 -10.48
CA ASP A 156 10.59 18.65 -9.89
C ASP A 156 11.00 18.99 -8.45
N ARG A 157 10.02 19.40 -7.65
CA ARG A 157 10.17 19.55 -6.21
C ARG A 157 9.41 18.48 -5.45
N VAL A 158 10.02 17.97 -4.39
CA VAL A 158 9.37 17.08 -3.43
C VAL A 158 8.75 17.96 -2.37
N GLU A 159 7.42 18.07 -2.39
CA GLU A 159 6.68 18.76 -1.34
C GLU A 159 6.17 17.78 -0.31
N VAL A 160 6.49 18.04 0.96
CA VAL A 160 6.11 17.20 2.09
C VAL A 160 5.16 17.96 2.98
N HIS A 161 3.99 17.36 3.19
CA HIS A 161 2.99 17.83 4.13
C HIS A 161 2.90 16.90 5.33
N ILE A 162 2.64 17.46 6.51
CA ILE A 162 2.21 16.70 7.68
C ILE A 162 0.74 17.03 7.91
N VAL A 163 -0.07 15.99 8.03
CA VAL A 163 -1.50 16.09 8.34
C VAL A 163 -1.74 15.59 9.75
N SER A 164 -2.41 16.41 10.56
CA SER A 164 -2.77 16.11 11.95
C SER A 164 -4.29 16.20 12.14
N ASP A 165 -4.88 15.11 12.58
CA ASP A 165 -6.25 15.04 13.12
C ASP A 165 -6.26 15.03 14.66
N ARG A 166 -5.10 15.28 15.30
CA ARG A 166 -5.01 15.44 16.75
C ARG A 166 -5.64 16.77 17.17
N LEU A 167 -6.19 16.79 18.38
CA LEU A 167 -6.85 17.96 18.97
C LEU A 167 -5.87 18.97 19.59
N GLU A 168 -4.60 18.59 19.71
CA GLU A 168 -3.54 19.40 20.30
C GLU A 168 -2.37 19.48 19.33
N THR A 169 -1.62 20.58 19.42
CA THR A 169 -0.32 20.72 18.73
C THR A 169 0.61 19.59 19.15
N PHE A 170 1.38 19.09 18.20
CA PHE A 170 2.23 17.93 18.42
C PHE A 170 3.64 18.16 17.87
N GLU A 171 4.65 17.83 18.66
CA GLU A 171 6.06 17.96 18.23
C GLU A 171 6.52 16.65 17.61
N VAL A 172 7.06 16.73 16.39
CA VAL A 172 7.63 15.58 15.69
C VAL A 172 8.92 15.93 14.98
N THR A 173 9.70 14.90 14.70
CA THR A 173 10.79 14.97 13.74
C THR A 173 10.35 14.27 12.46
N LEU A 174 10.23 15.03 11.37
CA LEU A 174 10.15 14.47 10.03
C LEU A 174 11.52 13.92 9.65
N VAL A 175 11.55 12.69 9.17
CA VAL A 175 12.73 12.09 8.55
C VAL A 175 12.41 11.72 7.12
N VAL A 176 13.29 12.10 6.21
CA VAL A 176 13.25 11.76 4.79
C VAL A 176 14.48 10.94 4.46
N HIS A 177 14.26 9.70 4.04
CA HIS A 177 15.30 8.82 3.54
C HIS A 177 15.26 8.77 2.02
N VAL A 178 16.44 8.84 1.40
CA VAL A 178 16.62 8.53 -0.02
C VAL A 178 17.20 7.13 -0.12
N TYR A 179 16.45 6.19 -0.69
CA TYR A 179 16.92 4.82 -0.89
C TYR A 179 17.30 4.60 -2.35
N ASN A 180 18.30 3.74 -2.57
CA ASN A 180 18.62 3.18 -3.88
C ASN A 180 18.08 1.75 -3.94
N TRP A 181 17.39 1.38 -5.02
CA TRP A 181 16.83 0.04 -5.21
C TRP A 181 17.86 -1.10 -5.13
N GLY A 182 19.13 -0.79 -5.39
CA GLY A 182 20.24 -1.73 -5.35
C GLY A 182 20.80 -2.04 -3.95
N GLU A 183 20.35 -1.36 -2.89
CA GLU A 183 20.93 -1.51 -1.54
C GLU A 183 19.86 -1.61 -0.46
N LEU A 184 19.74 -2.79 0.15
CA LEU A 184 18.80 -3.07 1.23
C LEU A 184 19.29 -2.46 2.55
N GLY A 185 18.38 -1.84 3.30
CA GLY A 185 18.57 -1.44 4.70
C GLY A 185 19.34 -0.15 4.94
N ILE A 186 19.97 0.45 3.92
CA ILE A 186 20.84 1.61 4.09
C ILE A 186 20.34 2.78 3.22
N PRO A 187 19.83 3.86 3.83
CA PRO A 187 19.52 5.08 3.08
C PRO A 187 20.80 5.73 2.58
N LYS A 188 20.75 6.29 1.37
CA LYS A 188 21.84 7.04 0.72
C LYS A 188 21.91 8.48 1.16
N ASP A 189 20.78 9.03 1.59
CA ASP A 189 20.73 10.31 2.25
C ASP A 189 19.63 10.35 3.31
N GLU A 190 19.79 11.24 4.26
CA GLU A 190 18.84 11.48 5.34
C GLU A 190 18.68 12.99 5.57
N VAL A 191 17.44 13.44 5.60
CA VAL A 191 17.07 14.80 6.00
C VAL A 191 16.15 14.71 7.21
N MET A 192 16.54 15.36 8.30
CA MET A 192 15.73 15.46 9.52
C MET A 192 15.27 16.90 9.74
N LEU A 193 14.00 17.08 10.09
CA LEU A 193 13.40 18.38 10.39
C LEU A 193 12.48 18.26 11.60
N ASN A 194 12.75 19.05 12.65
CA ASN A 194 11.83 19.19 13.78
C ASN A 194 10.68 20.13 13.39
N VAL A 195 9.46 19.70 13.65
CA VAL A 195 8.22 20.38 13.27
C VAL A 195 7.24 20.36 14.44
N SER A 196 6.69 21.53 14.73
CA SER A 196 5.50 21.69 15.58
C SER A 196 4.27 21.71 14.65
N ILE A 197 3.47 20.63 14.65
CA ILE A 197 2.28 20.51 13.80
C ILE A 197 1.04 20.99 14.57
N ASP A 198 0.31 21.94 14.01
CA ASP A 198 -0.91 22.46 14.65
C ASP A 198 -2.01 21.39 14.73
N ALA A 199 -2.86 21.50 15.75
CA ALA A 199 -4.06 20.69 15.87
C ALA A 199 -4.95 20.80 14.63
N LEU A 200 -5.53 19.68 14.20
CA LEU A 200 -6.55 19.63 13.13
C LEU A 200 -6.14 20.34 11.82
N SER A 201 -4.88 20.18 11.42
CA SER A 201 -4.26 20.94 10.33
C SER A 201 -3.60 20.06 9.26
N SER A 202 -3.32 20.67 8.11
CA SER A 202 -2.37 20.18 7.11
C SER A 202 -1.37 21.29 6.86
N GLN A 203 -0.09 21.02 7.07
CA GLN A 203 0.99 22.00 6.88
C GLN A 203 2.02 21.47 5.89
N GLN A 204 2.40 22.30 4.92
CA GLN A 204 3.58 22.07 4.10
C GLN A 204 4.82 22.38 4.94
N VAL A 205 5.64 21.38 5.22
CA VAL A 205 6.78 21.51 6.16
C VAL A 205 8.13 21.52 5.45
N LEU A 206 8.18 20.98 4.22
CA LEU A 206 9.41 20.85 3.47
C LEU A 206 9.14 20.92 1.96
N SER A 207 10.07 21.53 1.22
CA SER A 207 10.08 21.55 -0.25
C SER A 207 11.53 21.42 -0.74
N LEU A 208 11.89 20.26 -1.30
CA LEU A 208 13.25 19.97 -1.76
C LEU A 208 13.32 19.93 -3.28
N ASN A 209 14.41 20.42 -3.87
CA ASN A 209 14.68 20.15 -5.28
C ASN A 209 15.06 18.67 -5.44
N LEU A 210 14.42 17.98 -6.38
CA LEU A 210 14.62 16.54 -6.52
C LEU A 210 16.05 16.20 -6.99
N ASP A 211 16.61 16.95 -7.93
CA ASP A 211 17.94 16.66 -8.47
C ASP A 211 19.02 16.81 -7.39
N GLU A 212 18.93 17.85 -6.55
CA GLU A 212 19.79 18.04 -5.38
C GLU A 212 19.70 16.86 -4.40
N LEU A 213 18.48 16.40 -4.12
CA LEU A 213 18.20 15.29 -3.21
C LEU A 213 18.78 13.95 -3.73
N LEU A 214 18.81 13.76 -5.05
CA LEU A 214 19.27 12.51 -5.66
C LEU A 214 20.79 12.44 -5.88
N THR A 215 21.53 13.54 -5.70
CA THR A 215 22.99 13.59 -5.91
C THR A 215 23.76 12.53 -5.13
N LYS A 216 23.31 12.15 -3.92
CA LYS A 216 23.95 11.11 -3.11
C LYS A 216 23.46 9.70 -3.41
N CYS A 217 22.34 9.57 -4.13
CA CYS A 217 21.70 8.28 -4.37
C CYS A 217 22.21 7.58 -5.63
N SER A 218 22.39 8.32 -6.73
CA SER A 218 22.96 7.81 -7.97
C SER A 218 23.68 8.93 -8.72
N ASN A 219 24.81 8.60 -9.33
CA ASN A 219 25.55 9.52 -10.22
C ASN A 219 25.06 9.43 -11.68
N GLU A 220 24.04 8.61 -11.94
CA GLU A 220 23.50 8.40 -13.29
C GLU A 220 22.52 9.52 -13.65
N VAL A 221 22.43 9.84 -14.95
CA VAL A 221 21.56 10.91 -15.49
C VAL A 221 20.08 10.62 -15.20
N ASP A 222 19.76 9.37 -14.94
CA ASP A 222 18.46 8.76 -14.71
C ASP A 222 18.28 8.29 -13.24
N ALA A 223 18.89 9.00 -12.29
CA ALA A 223 18.81 8.70 -10.84
C ALA A 223 17.39 8.42 -10.31
N ARG A 224 16.35 9.02 -10.90
CA ARG A 224 14.94 8.78 -10.53
C ARG A 224 14.48 7.32 -10.72
N TYR A 225 15.06 6.60 -11.66
CA TYR A 225 14.75 5.19 -11.88
C TYR A 225 15.48 4.28 -10.89
N HIS A 226 16.51 4.78 -10.21
CA HIS A 226 17.34 4.03 -9.26
C HIS A 226 16.94 4.29 -7.81
N CYS A 227 16.18 5.34 -7.57
CA CYS A 227 15.94 5.87 -6.23
C CYS A 227 14.44 6.02 -5.93
N PHE A 228 14.12 5.99 -4.64
CA PHE A 228 12.80 6.35 -4.13
C PHE A 228 12.96 7.06 -2.78
N LEU A 229 11.90 7.72 -2.33
CA LEU A 229 11.89 8.42 -1.06
C LEU A 229 10.98 7.71 -0.07
N HIS A 230 11.46 7.64 1.17
CA HIS A 230 10.76 7.05 2.30
C HIS A 230 10.69 8.09 3.43
N PHE A 231 9.56 8.15 4.11
CA PHE A 231 9.24 9.21 5.07
C PHE A 231 8.69 8.60 6.35
N PHE A 232 9.10 9.13 7.49
CA PHE A 232 8.53 8.74 8.78
C PHE A 232 8.51 9.93 9.74
N LEU A 233 7.65 9.84 10.74
CA LEU A 233 7.52 10.83 11.80
C LEU A 233 7.95 10.18 13.10
N LEU A 234 8.88 10.81 13.79
CA LEU A 234 9.31 10.38 15.11
C LEU A 234 8.80 11.34 16.18
N HIS A 235 8.41 10.80 17.32
CA HIS A 235 8.24 11.53 18.57
C HIS A 235 9.26 10.98 19.57
N GLY A 236 10.38 11.70 19.74
CA GLY A 236 11.56 11.15 20.40
C GLY A 236 12.17 10.03 19.55
N SER A 237 12.18 8.80 20.06
CA SER A 237 12.71 7.62 19.35
C SER A 237 11.63 6.64 18.87
N GLN A 238 10.36 7.03 18.95
CA GLN A 238 9.22 6.18 18.59
C GLN A 238 8.51 6.74 17.36
N ASP A 239 7.95 5.85 16.55
CA ASP A 239 7.11 6.24 15.43
C ASP A 239 5.85 6.96 15.93
N ALA A 240 5.62 8.16 15.40
CA ALA A 240 4.47 8.99 15.73
C ALA A 240 3.24 8.72 14.84
N GLY A 241 3.45 7.95 13.77
CA GLY A 241 2.46 7.56 12.75
C GLY A 241 3.08 6.57 11.77
N PRO A 242 2.31 6.05 10.80
CA PRO A 242 2.82 5.14 9.79
C PRO A 242 3.84 5.85 8.89
N ASP A 243 4.81 5.08 8.39
CA ASP A 243 5.73 5.52 7.36
C ASP A 243 4.99 5.76 6.02
N ASN A 244 5.66 6.45 5.09
CA ASN A 244 5.13 6.72 3.77
C ASN A 244 6.26 6.67 2.73
N PHE A 245 5.92 6.62 1.45
CA PHE A 245 6.88 6.60 0.35
C PHE A 245 6.33 7.27 -0.90
N ILE A 246 7.24 7.73 -1.76
CA ILE A 246 6.95 8.08 -3.15
C ILE A 246 7.93 7.38 -4.08
N PHE A 247 7.42 6.85 -5.19
CA PHE A 247 8.24 6.35 -6.29
C PHE A 247 8.43 7.46 -7.31
N LEU A 248 9.68 7.66 -7.74
CA LEU A 248 10.08 8.75 -8.63
C LEU A 248 9.91 8.39 -10.12
N ALA A 249 9.71 7.11 -10.41
CA ALA A 249 9.44 6.56 -11.72
C ALA A 249 8.45 5.38 -11.60
N PRO A 250 7.77 5.00 -12.71
CA PRO A 250 7.04 3.73 -12.78
C PRO A 250 7.93 2.55 -12.33
N LEU A 251 7.39 1.64 -11.52
CA LEU A 251 8.17 0.50 -11.00
C LEU A 251 8.62 -0.45 -12.12
N LYS A 252 7.83 -0.58 -13.18
CA LYS A 252 8.20 -1.33 -14.39
C LYS A 252 9.42 -0.77 -15.14
N ASP A 253 9.74 0.51 -14.93
CA ASP A 253 10.85 1.19 -15.59
C ASP A 253 12.03 1.41 -14.61
N SER A 254 11.82 1.14 -13.32
CA SER A 254 12.78 1.40 -12.26
C SER A 254 13.76 0.23 -12.10
N ALA A 255 14.98 0.51 -11.63
CA ALA A 255 16.09 -0.44 -11.47
C ALA A 255 15.92 -1.36 -10.23
N LEU A 256 14.72 -1.94 -10.06
CA LEU A 256 14.44 -2.85 -8.96
C LEU A 256 15.12 -4.19 -9.17
N ARG A 257 15.73 -4.70 -8.09
CA ARG A 257 16.16 -6.09 -8.05
C ARG A 257 14.98 -7.00 -7.75
N HIS A 258 15.06 -8.23 -8.25
CA HIS A 258 14.09 -9.27 -7.91
C HIS A 258 14.32 -9.68 -6.47
N ALA A 259 13.38 -9.34 -5.59
CA ALA A 259 13.42 -9.68 -4.18
C ALA A 259 12.80 -11.06 -3.93
N SER A 260 13.51 -11.93 -3.22
CA SER A 260 12.97 -13.13 -2.59
C SER A 260 12.53 -12.75 -1.18
N VAL A 261 11.23 -12.87 -0.91
CA VAL A 261 10.61 -12.59 0.38
C VAL A 261 10.07 -13.89 0.97
N ARG A 262 10.35 -14.14 2.25
CA ARG A 262 10.00 -15.39 2.93
C ARG A 262 9.61 -15.12 4.38
N VAL A 263 8.65 -15.88 4.91
CA VAL A 263 8.47 -16.00 6.36
C VAL A 263 9.57 -16.92 6.87
N VAL A 264 10.49 -16.37 7.67
CA VAL A 264 11.66 -17.12 8.19
C VAL A 264 11.42 -17.66 9.60
N GLU A 265 10.63 -16.95 10.41
CA GLU A 265 10.22 -17.43 11.73
C GLU A 265 8.72 -17.22 11.96
N ARG A 266 8.14 -18.13 12.72
CA ARG A 266 6.74 -18.08 13.16
C ARG A 266 6.69 -18.41 14.65
N HIS A 267 6.17 -17.48 15.42
CA HIS A 267 5.97 -17.60 16.86
C HIS A 267 4.49 -17.54 17.20
N GLY A 268 4.01 -18.42 18.09
CA GLY A 268 2.60 -18.47 18.50
C GLY A 268 1.89 -19.79 18.12
N PRO A 269 0.55 -19.86 18.25
CA PRO A 269 -0.33 -18.72 18.51
C PRO A 269 -0.22 -18.21 19.96
N PHE A 270 -0.30 -16.89 20.14
CA PHE A 270 -0.36 -16.21 21.42
C PHE A 270 -1.78 -15.69 21.66
N ARG A 271 -2.25 -15.69 22.92
CA ARG A 271 -3.54 -15.07 23.27
C ARG A 271 -3.41 -13.55 23.37
N ARG A 272 -4.34 -12.81 22.76
CA ARG A 272 -4.37 -11.34 22.89
C ARG A 272 -4.72 -10.93 24.33
N LYS A 273 -3.99 -9.95 24.87
CA LYS A 273 -4.35 -9.33 26.15
C LYS A 273 -5.56 -8.42 25.95
N GLY A 274 -6.67 -8.72 26.62
CA GLY A 274 -7.86 -7.86 26.64
C GLY A 274 -8.73 -7.90 25.37
N GLY A 275 -8.62 -8.95 24.56
CA GLY A 275 -9.44 -9.15 23.35
C GLY A 275 -9.83 -10.61 23.15
N VAL A 276 -10.65 -10.86 22.12
CA VAL A 276 -10.95 -12.20 21.61
C VAL A 276 -9.95 -12.52 20.50
N GLY A 277 -9.54 -13.79 20.41
CA GLY A 277 -8.67 -14.26 19.35
C GLY A 277 -7.21 -14.39 19.76
N SER A 278 -6.50 -15.21 18.99
CA SER A 278 -5.08 -15.47 19.13
C SER A 278 -4.33 -14.93 17.91
N TYR A 279 -3.02 -14.74 18.02
CA TYR A 279 -2.20 -14.18 16.95
C TYR A 279 -0.88 -14.93 16.77
N TYR A 280 -0.36 -14.92 15.55
CA TYR A 280 1.01 -15.35 15.25
C TYR A 280 1.89 -14.13 15.04
N SER A 281 3.12 -14.15 15.53
CA SER A 281 4.17 -13.19 15.17
C SER A 281 5.04 -13.82 14.08
N LEU A 282 5.15 -13.16 12.94
CA LEU A 282 5.88 -13.64 11.77
C LEU A 282 7.09 -12.75 11.52
N GLU A 283 8.27 -13.35 11.42
CA GLU A 283 9.44 -12.65 10.89
C GLU A 283 9.51 -12.88 9.39
N VAL A 284 9.40 -11.78 8.65
CA VAL A 284 9.52 -11.76 7.19
C VAL A 284 10.91 -11.26 6.85
N ALA A 285 11.63 -12.00 6.00
CA ALA A 285 12.96 -11.62 5.52
C ALA A 285 12.95 -11.44 4.00
N THR A 286 13.85 -10.57 3.53
CA THR A 286 14.12 -10.39 2.11
C THR A 286 15.60 -10.17 1.81
N ASP A 287 16.03 -10.44 0.58
CA ASP A 287 17.39 -10.26 0.06
C ASP A 287 17.57 -8.96 -0.76
N ALA A 288 16.48 -8.27 -1.09
CA ALA A 288 16.48 -6.97 -1.77
C ALA A 288 15.26 -6.14 -1.33
N ILE A 289 15.25 -4.84 -1.63
CA ILE A 289 14.07 -4.00 -1.32
C ILE A 289 12.84 -4.57 -2.03
N ALA A 290 11.78 -4.84 -1.27
CA ALA A 290 10.58 -5.49 -1.77
C ALA A 290 9.35 -4.56 -1.63
N PRO A 291 8.88 -3.94 -2.73
CA PRO A 291 7.61 -3.22 -2.71
C PRO A 291 6.43 -4.16 -2.60
N PHE A 292 5.42 -3.72 -1.84
CA PHE A 292 4.11 -4.34 -1.75
C PHE A 292 4.14 -5.79 -1.28
N VAL A 293 4.92 -6.08 -0.22
CA VAL A 293 4.95 -7.42 0.38
C VAL A 293 3.53 -7.79 0.82
N TRP A 294 2.98 -8.84 0.22
CA TRP A 294 1.61 -9.30 0.45
C TRP A 294 1.61 -10.67 1.11
N LEU A 295 1.15 -10.70 2.36
CA LEU A 295 0.99 -11.90 3.17
C LEU A 295 -0.45 -12.39 3.05
N GLU A 296 -0.63 -13.69 2.84
CA GLU A 296 -1.92 -14.36 2.87
C GLU A 296 -1.92 -15.53 3.85
N ALA A 297 -3.03 -15.70 4.57
CA ALA A 297 -3.29 -16.87 5.38
C ALA A 297 -4.50 -17.62 4.81
N SER A 298 -4.35 -18.94 4.64
CA SER A 298 -5.40 -19.79 4.08
C SER A 298 -6.58 -19.95 5.04
N THR A 299 -6.30 -20.44 6.26
CA THR A 299 -7.23 -20.59 7.38
C THR A 299 -6.48 -20.55 8.71
N PRO A 300 -7.07 -20.06 9.82
CA PRO A 300 -8.43 -19.52 9.97
C PRO A 300 -8.56 -18.11 9.39
N ARG A 301 -9.75 -17.51 9.51
CA ARG A 301 -9.98 -16.11 9.15
C ARG A 301 -9.22 -15.17 10.08
N GLY A 302 -8.75 -14.07 9.52
CA GLY A 302 -7.99 -13.05 10.23
C GLY A 302 -7.46 -12.00 9.28
N HIS A 303 -6.66 -11.10 9.83
CA HIS A 303 -5.97 -10.03 9.11
C HIS A 303 -4.58 -9.83 9.70
N PHE A 304 -3.68 -9.20 8.93
CA PHE A 304 -2.34 -8.88 9.42
C PHE A 304 -2.32 -7.52 10.13
N SER A 305 -1.33 -7.28 11.00
CA SER A 305 -1.12 -5.97 11.62
C SER A 305 -0.69 -4.92 10.60
N ASP A 306 0.04 -5.32 9.56
CA ASP A 306 0.33 -4.53 8.38
C ASP A 306 0.48 -5.46 7.16
N ASN A 307 0.20 -4.95 5.96
CA ASN A 307 0.31 -5.71 4.72
C ASN A 307 0.43 -4.78 3.51
N GLY A 308 1.07 -5.24 2.44
CA GLY A 308 1.33 -4.41 1.27
C GLY A 308 2.39 -3.33 1.48
N PHE A 309 3.18 -3.43 2.54
CA PHE A 309 4.20 -2.46 2.89
C PHE A 309 5.41 -2.52 1.95
N LEU A 310 6.19 -1.44 1.93
CA LEU A 310 7.47 -1.36 1.25
C LEU A 310 8.56 -1.82 2.22
N MET A 311 9.13 -3.00 1.98
CA MET A 311 10.14 -3.59 2.87
C MET A 311 11.53 -3.09 2.48
N VAL A 312 12.03 -2.11 3.24
CA VAL A 312 13.37 -1.50 3.04
C VAL A 312 14.43 -2.06 3.99
N SER A 313 14.04 -2.79 5.03
CA SER A 313 14.91 -3.41 6.03
C SER A 313 14.51 -4.87 6.28
N THR A 314 15.41 -5.66 6.87
CA THR A 314 15.21 -7.09 7.11
C THR A 314 15.88 -7.53 8.42
N PRO A 315 15.26 -8.42 9.22
CA PRO A 315 13.88 -8.91 9.11
C PRO A 315 12.85 -7.85 9.55
N THR A 316 11.60 -7.99 9.10
CA THR A 316 10.44 -7.20 9.55
C THR A 316 9.45 -8.12 10.26
N THR A 317 8.92 -7.69 11.41
CA THR A 317 7.92 -8.47 12.16
C THR A 317 6.50 -8.00 11.83
N VAL A 318 5.61 -8.94 11.51
CA VAL A 318 4.18 -8.69 11.27
C VAL A 318 3.36 -9.70 12.07
N GLU A 319 2.25 -9.25 12.68
CA GLU A 319 1.34 -10.14 13.39
C GLU A 319 0.19 -10.58 12.48
N PHE A 320 -0.19 -11.86 12.51
CA PHE A 320 -1.45 -12.34 11.95
C PHE A 320 -2.47 -12.52 13.08
N ILE A 321 -3.52 -11.71 13.08
CA ILE A 321 -4.57 -11.65 14.10
C ILE A 321 -5.76 -12.46 13.61
N MET A 322 -6.08 -13.53 14.33
CA MET A 322 -7.21 -14.40 13.99
C MET A 322 -8.52 -13.82 14.51
N ASP A 323 -9.58 -13.94 13.72
CA ASP A 323 -10.93 -13.50 14.09
C ASP A 323 -11.55 -14.39 15.18
N GLU A 324 -11.10 -15.64 15.26
CA GLU A 324 -11.52 -16.64 16.24
C GLU A 324 -10.30 -17.38 16.81
N ASP A 325 -10.41 -17.87 18.04
CA ASP A 325 -9.36 -18.68 18.65
C ASP A 325 -9.23 -20.03 17.95
N ALA A 326 -8.03 -20.29 17.42
CA ALA A 326 -7.69 -21.56 16.79
C ALA A 326 -6.41 -22.12 17.44
N ASP A 327 -6.58 -22.78 18.59
CA ASP A 327 -5.48 -23.35 19.37
C ASP A 327 -4.78 -24.54 18.65
N SER A 328 -5.31 -25.02 17.50
CA SER A 328 -4.82 -26.24 16.84
C SER A 328 -4.82 -26.24 15.30
N LEU A 329 -5.04 -25.10 14.63
CA LEU A 329 -5.00 -25.06 13.15
C LEU A 329 -3.59 -24.70 12.68
N GLU A 330 -3.02 -25.55 11.83
CA GLU A 330 -1.81 -25.24 11.10
C GLU A 330 -2.12 -24.14 10.08
N VAL A 331 -1.64 -22.92 10.35
CA VAL A 331 -1.81 -21.79 9.44
C VAL A 331 -0.69 -21.80 8.42
N VAL A 332 -1.06 -21.91 7.14
CA VAL A 332 -0.15 -21.75 6.02
C VAL A 332 -0.12 -20.28 5.62
N PHE A 333 1.08 -19.70 5.67
CA PHE A 333 1.34 -18.32 5.29
C PHE A 333 2.05 -18.28 3.95
N ASN A 334 1.44 -17.60 2.98
CA ASN A 334 2.01 -17.40 1.66
C ASN A 334 2.46 -15.95 1.52
N VAL A 335 3.58 -15.75 0.82
CA VAL A 335 4.12 -14.42 0.55
C VAL A 335 4.13 -14.17 -0.95
N THR A 336 3.63 -13.01 -1.37
CA THR A 336 3.73 -12.48 -2.73
C THR A 336 4.47 -11.14 -2.69
N SER A 337 5.28 -10.84 -3.70
CA SER A 337 5.93 -9.54 -3.85
C SER A 337 5.83 -9.05 -5.29
N LEU A 338 6.31 -7.85 -5.61
CA LEU A 338 6.29 -7.37 -6.99
C LEU A 338 7.11 -8.25 -7.97
N HIS A 339 8.10 -9.03 -7.55
CA HIS A 339 8.85 -9.91 -8.47
C HIS A 339 8.67 -11.41 -8.17
N GLN A 340 7.98 -11.75 -7.08
CA GLN A 340 7.74 -13.11 -6.63
C GLN A 340 6.25 -13.44 -6.72
N ALA A 341 5.93 -14.56 -7.39
CA ALA A 341 4.61 -15.18 -7.33
C ALA A 341 4.41 -15.83 -5.95
N PRO A 342 3.16 -16.04 -5.49
CA PRO A 342 2.91 -16.71 -4.20
C PRO A 342 3.64 -18.06 -4.12
N ASP A 343 4.29 -18.31 -2.98
CA ASP A 343 4.76 -19.65 -2.61
C ASP A 343 3.51 -20.53 -2.44
N LEU A 344 3.22 -21.41 -3.40
CA LEU A 344 2.05 -22.32 -3.39
C LEU A 344 2.35 -23.65 -2.72
#